data_AF-A0A537HDY7-F1
#
_entry.id   AF-A0A537HDY7-F1
#
_cell.length_a   1.000
_cell.length_b   1.000
_cell.length_c   1.000
_cell.angle_alpha   90.00
_cell.angle_beta   90.00
_cell.angle_gamma   90.00
#
_symmetry.space_group_name_H-M   'P 1'
#
loop_
_entity.id
_entity.type
_entity.pdbx_description
1 polymer ?
#
loop_
_entity_poly.entity_id
_entity_poly.type
_entity_poly.pdbx_seq_one_letter_code
_entity_poly.pdbx_strand_id
1 'polypeptide(L)'
;MKALADASGGMLHNITDAQKLKLPSMMQESAVNEVGARNISVDFGTPDVKILNYKGPPVTINAVETVAKIWGRVQIPAGFNGRLLNIQITYSDTIDDKKKTINAPIEVRLAKNDEQFAEGINNNLVSEFTYYQGLEEYYQHLAAGQLKEATKTMNQLSANAEQTRRTDLIEATKRLSDQHEATLRLGGSTESTNRLLKEAASETTKRTRGK
;
A
#
# COMPACT_ATOMS: atom_id res chain seq x y z
N MET A 1 -10.69 3.86 -12.59
CA MET A 1 -9.23 4.06 -12.73
C MET A 1 -8.45 3.45 -11.56
N LYS A 2 -8.64 3.86 -10.29
CA LYS A 2 -7.96 3.19 -9.14
C LYS A 2 -8.16 1.68 -9.12
N ALA A 3 -9.40 1.21 -9.27
CA ALA A 3 -9.71 -0.23 -9.31
C ALA A 3 -8.94 -1.00 -10.40
N LEU A 4 -8.56 -0.36 -11.51
CA LEU A 4 -7.73 -0.97 -12.55
C LEU A 4 -6.27 -1.08 -12.08
N ALA A 5 -5.73 -0.01 -11.49
CA ALA A 5 -4.39 -0.02 -10.91
C ALA A 5 -4.28 -1.07 -9.77
N ASP A 6 -5.27 -1.13 -8.89
CA ASP A 6 -5.33 -2.12 -7.80
C ASP A 6 -5.42 -3.55 -8.34
N ALA A 7 -6.22 -3.77 -9.41
CA ALA A 7 -6.38 -5.08 -10.03
C ALA A 7 -5.13 -5.53 -10.80
N SER A 8 -4.40 -4.61 -11.44
CA SER A 8 -3.21 -4.92 -12.23
C SER A 8 -1.93 -4.91 -11.41
N GLY A 9 -1.99 -4.54 -10.13
CA GLY A 9 -0.80 -4.27 -9.33
C GLY A 9 -0.06 -2.98 -9.70
N GLY A 10 -0.66 -2.12 -10.55
CA GLY A 10 -0.05 -0.92 -11.09
C GLY A 10 -0.16 0.31 -10.20
N MET A 11 0.39 1.43 -10.68
CA MET A 11 0.28 2.76 -10.06
C MET A 11 -0.65 3.66 -10.87
N LEU A 12 -1.40 4.52 -10.17
CA LEU A 12 -2.21 5.56 -10.78
C LEU A 12 -1.48 6.90 -10.69
N HIS A 13 -1.28 7.55 -11.84
CA HIS A 13 -0.77 8.92 -11.90
C HIS A 13 -1.92 9.89 -12.19
N ASN A 14 -2.24 10.75 -11.23
CA ASN A 14 -3.09 11.90 -11.46
C ASN A 14 -2.23 13.04 -12.05
N ILE A 15 -2.46 13.40 -13.32
CA ILE A 15 -1.66 14.40 -14.03
C ILE A 15 -2.51 15.65 -14.24
N THR A 16 -2.07 16.76 -13.65
CA THR A 16 -2.68 18.08 -13.83
C THR A 16 -2.16 18.77 -15.09
N ASP A 17 -2.85 19.82 -15.55
CA ASP A 17 -2.42 20.58 -16.74
C ASP A 17 -0.99 21.15 -16.61
N ALA A 18 -0.62 21.59 -15.41
CA ALA A 18 0.74 22.06 -15.10
C ALA A 18 1.81 20.96 -15.20
N GLN A 19 1.41 19.69 -15.12
CA GLN A 19 2.30 18.53 -15.19
C GLN A 19 2.32 17.86 -16.58
N LYS A 20 1.48 18.30 -17.53
CA LYS A 20 1.44 17.73 -18.88
C LYS A 20 2.79 17.78 -19.59
N LEU A 21 3.58 18.82 -19.36
CA LEU A 21 4.93 18.94 -19.92
C LEU A 21 5.91 17.87 -19.40
N LYS A 22 5.62 17.26 -18.24
CA LYS A 22 6.40 16.15 -17.65
C LYS A 22 5.90 14.77 -18.09
N LEU A 23 4.81 14.71 -18.86
CA LEU A 23 4.23 13.43 -19.30
C LEU A 23 5.24 12.60 -20.11
N PRO A 24 5.99 13.15 -21.08
CA PRO A 24 6.94 12.36 -21.85
C PRO A 24 8.03 11.73 -20.97
N SER A 25 8.59 12.48 -20.02
CA SER A 25 9.61 11.97 -19.10
C SER A 25 9.03 10.93 -18.13
N MET A 26 7.83 11.15 -17.60
CA MET A 26 7.15 10.16 -16.74
C MET A 26 6.85 8.85 -17.49
N MET A 27 6.47 8.94 -18.77
CA MET A 27 6.25 7.76 -19.61
C MET A 27 7.56 7.02 -19.89
N GLN A 28 8.66 7.73 -20.14
CA GLN A 28 9.98 7.14 -20.31
C GLN A 28 10.49 6.48 -19.02
N GLU A 29 10.33 7.12 -17.86
CA GLU A 29 10.68 6.56 -16.56
C GLU A 29 9.82 5.34 -16.17
N SER A 30 8.62 5.25 -16.74
CA SER A 30 7.73 4.09 -16.56
C SER A 30 7.97 2.99 -17.61
N ALA A 31 8.83 3.22 -18.61
CA ALA A 31 9.17 2.24 -19.61
C ALA A 31 10.16 1.24 -19.01
N VAL A 32 9.70 0.00 -18.88
CA VAL A 32 10.47 -1.08 -18.27
C VAL A 32 11.32 -1.76 -19.33
N ASN A 33 12.64 -1.66 -19.20
CA ASN A 33 13.59 -2.33 -20.11
C ASN A 33 13.98 -3.74 -19.62
N GLU A 34 13.98 -3.95 -18.30
CA GLU A 34 14.37 -5.22 -17.69
C GLU A 34 13.43 -5.57 -16.53
N VAL A 35 13.06 -6.84 -16.43
CA VAL A 35 12.26 -7.39 -15.33
C VAL A 35 13.04 -8.51 -14.67
N GLY A 36 13.00 -8.58 -13.34
CA GLY A 36 13.66 -9.62 -12.55
C GLY A 36 12.84 -10.90 -12.41
N ALA A 37 11.51 -10.82 -12.54
CA ALA A 37 10.63 -11.98 -12.52
C ALA A 37 9.29 -11.70 -13.23
N ARG A 38 8.64 -12.76 -13.75
CA ARG A 38 7.32 -12.69 -14.39
C ARG A 38 6.34 -13.68 -13.79
N ASN A 39 5.04 -13.42 -13.93
CA ASN A 39 3.95 -14.29 -13.50
C ASN A 39 4.11 -14.75 -12.03
N ILE A 40 4.35 -13.80 -11.13
CA ILE A 40 4.55 -14.06 -9.71
C ILE A 40 3.19 -14.37 -9.06
N SER A 41 3.13 -15.46 -8.30
CA SER A 41 2.02 -15.82 -7.44
C SER A 41 2.54 -16.04 -6.01
N VAL A 42 1.93 -15.37 -5.05
CA VAL A 42 2.26 -15.48 -3.62
C VAL A 42 1.08 -16.08 -2.90
N ASP A 43 1.24 -17.32 -2.46
CA ASP A 43 0.33 -18.04 -1.58
C ASP A 43 0.83 -17.90 -0.13
N PHE A 44 -0.08 -17.71 0.82
CA PHE A 44 0.25 -17.55 2.23
C PHE A 44 0.01 -18.85 3.04
N GLY A 45 -0.55 -19.87 2.41
CA GLY A 45 -0.92 -21.14 3.04
C GLY A 45 -2.18 -21.08 3.91
N THR A 46 -2.82 -19.92 4.02
CA THR A 46 -4.10 -19.72 4.72
C THR A 46 -4.90 -18.57 4.10
N PRO A 47 -6.24 -18.70 3.97
CA PRO A 47 -7.08 -17.62 3.44
C PRO A 47 -7.29 -16.46 4.42
N ASP A 48 -6.93 -16.61 5.71
CA ASP A 48 -7.20 -15.61 6.75
C ASP A 48 -6.28 -14.37 6.67
N VAL A 49 -5.30 -14.38 5.76
CA VAL A 49 -4.43 -13.22 5.51
C VAL A 49 -5.21 -12.15 4.75
N LYS A 50 -5.36 -10.98 5.38
CA LYS A 50 -5.97 -9.80 4.75
C LYS A 50 -4.89 -8.94 4.13
N ILE A 51 -4.88 -8.88 2.80
CA ILE A 51 -3.93 -8.07 2.02
C ILE A 51 -4.50 -6.67 1.82
N LEU A 52 -3.66 -5.66 2.03
CA LEU A 52 -4.03 -4.24 1.91
C LEU A 52 -3.90 -3.75 0.47
N ASN A 53 -2.78 -4.06 -0.19
CA ASN A 53 -2.39 -3.37 -1.41
C ASN A 53 -2.56 -4.21 -2.69
N TYR A 54 -2.80 -5.51 -2.63
CA TYR A 54 -3.07 -6.34 -3.82
C TYR A 54 -4.38 -7.12 -3.65
N LYS A 55 -4.96 -7.55 -4.77
CA LYS A 55 -5.99 -8.59 -4.76
C LYS A 55 -5.38 -9.93 -4.38
N GLY A 56 -6.12 -10.71 -3.59
CA GLY A 56 -5.70 -11.99 -3.06
C GLY A 56 -6.22 -12.20 -1.64
N PRO A 57 -5.90 -13.33 -1.00
CA PRO A 57 -4.96 -14.38 -1.44
C PRO A 57 -5.51 -15.35 -2.51
N PRO A 58 -4.67 -15.95 -3.38
CA PRO A 58 -3.24 -15.66 -3.56
C PRO A 58 -3.03 -14.29 -4.23
N VAL A 59 -1.90 -13.64 -3.95
CA VAL A 59 -1.52 -12.39 -4.61
C VAL A 59 -0.86 -12.71 -5.95
N THR A 60 -1.27 -12.00 -7.01
CA THR A 60 -0.69 -12.16 -8.35
C THR A 60 -0.05 -10.86 -8.82
N ILE A 61 1.17 -10.96 -9.36
CA ILE A 61 1.95 -9.82 -9.87
C ILE A 61 2.52 -10.23 -11.22
N ASN A 62 2.20 -9.47 -12.27
CA ASN A 62 2.57 -9.84 -13.65
C ASN A 62 4.08 -9.80 -13.89
N ALA A 63 4.74 -8.75 -13.39
CA ALA A 63 6.18 -8.59 -13.50
C ALA A 63 6.72 -7.81 -12.30
N VAL A 64 7.95 -8.11 -11.90
CA VAL A 64 8.68 -7.37 -10.88
C VAL A 64 9.99 -6.89 -11.48
N GLU A 65 10.21 -5.58 -11.43
CA GLU A 65 11.47 -4.93 -11.85
C GLU A 65 12.52 -5.03 -10.74
N THR A 66 12.13 -4.62 -9.53
CA THR A 66 13.01 -4.52 -8.37
C THR A 66 12.38 -5.22 -7.17
N VAL A 67 11.70 -4.48 -6.29
CA VAL A 67 11.11 -4.97 -5.05
C VAL A 67 9.61 -4.73 -5.07
N ALA A 68 8.82 -5.80 -4.97
CA ALA A 68 7.39 -5.71 -4.74
C ALA A 68 7.08 -5.86 -3.24
N LYS A 69 6.55 -4.80 -2.63
CA LYS A 69 6.09 -4.83 -1.24
C LYS A 69 4.64 -5.31 -1.17
N ILE A 70 4.37 -6.39 -0.45
CA ILE A 70 3.00 -6.85 -0.14
C ILE A 70 2.70 -6.54 1.32
N TRP A 71 1.68 -5.71 1.55
CA TRP A 71 1.25 -5.34 2.89
C TRP A 71 0.01 -6.17 3.26
N GLY A 72 0.04 -6.78 4.45
CA GLY A 72 -1.08 -7.57 4.92
C GLY A 72 -1.03 -7.80 6.43
N ARG A 73 -2.13 -8.33 6.96
CA ARG A 73 -2.27 -8.71 8.37
C ARG A 73 -2.91 -10.08 8.48
N VAL A 74 -2.50 -10.81 9.51
CA VAL A 74 -3.09 -12.09 9.91
C VAL A 74 -3.33 -12.04 11.41
N GLN A 75 -4.43 -12.65 11.86
CA GLN A 75 -4.72 -12.74 13.28
C GLN A 75 -3.95 -13.91 13.90
N ILE A 76 -3.21 -13.65 14.96
CA ILE A 76 -2.49 -14.67 15.72
C ILE A 76 -3.40 -15.14 16.86
N PRO A 77 -3.75 -16.43 16.97
CA PRO A 77 -4.51 -16.94 18.10
C PRO A 77 -3.78 -16.76 19.44
N ALA A 78 -4.53 -16.57 20.53
CA ALA A 78 -3.95 -16.49 21.86
C ALA A 78 -3.18 -17.79 22.19
N GLY A 79 -1.97 -17.64 22.72
CA GLY A 79 -1.11 -18.79 23.06
C GLY A 79 -0.46 -19.50 21.86
N PHE A 80 -0.59 -18.97 20.63
CA PHE A 80 0.01 -19.59 19.46
C PHE A 80 1.54 -19.64 19.53
N ASN A 81 2.10 -20.81 19.20
CA ASN A 81 3.55 -21.04 19.12
C ASN A 81 3.83 -22.01 17.96
N GLY A 82 4.69 -21.60 17.02
CA GLY A 82 5.06 -22.41 15.86
C GLY A 82 4.91 -21.65 14.55
N ARG A 83 4.68 -22.39 13.46
CA ARG A 83 4.62 -21.83 12.09
C ARG A 83 3.25 -21.20 11.82
N LEU A 84 3.21 -19.87 11.80
CA LEU A 84 2.01 -19.08 11.54
C LEU A 84 1.64 -19.05 10.06
N LEU A 85 2.61 -18.83 9.18
CA LEU A 85 2.40 -18.77 7.73
C LEU A 85 3.40 -19.69 7.01
N ASN A 86 2.98 -20.22 5.87
CA ASN A 86 3.84 -20.93 4.95
C ASN A 86 3.80 -20.24 3.58
N ILE A 87 4.55 -19.15 3.44
CA ILE A 87 4.48 -18.32 2.23
C ILE A 87 5.18 -19.05 1.09
N GLN A 88 4.46 -19.33 0.01
CA GLN A 88 4.97 -19.91 -1.20
C GLN A 88 4.93 -18.88 -2.32
N ILE A 89 6.10 -18.49 -2.80
CA ILE A 89 6.28 -17.56 -3.92
C ILE A 89 6.66 -18.37 -5.14
N THR A 90 5.84 -18.30 -6.17
CA THR A 90 6.08 -18.98 -7.44
C THR A 90 6.22 -17.94 -8.54
N TYR A 91 7.26 -18.04 -9.37
CA TYR A 91 7.54 -17.06 -10.43
C TYR A 91 8.22 -17.71 -11.64
N SER A 92 8.21 -17.03 -12.78
CA SER A 92 9.00 -17.36 -13.96
C SER A 92 10.27 -16.51 -13.96
N ASP A 93 11.43 -17.16 -13.96
CA ASP A 93 12.74 -16.50 -14.00
C ASP A 93 13.01 -15.97 -15.42
N THR A 94 13.58 -14.77 -15.53
CA THR A 94 13.76 -14.08 -16.82
C THR A 94 15.03 -14.50 -17.55
N ILE A 95 15.90 -15.29 -16.91
CA ILE A 95 17.14 -15.80 -17.51
C ILE A 95 16.90 -17.13 -18.25
N ASP A 96 16.10 -18.03 -17.66
CA ASP A 96 15.90 -19.39 -18.18
C ASP A 96 14.43 -19.77 -18.45
N ASP A 97 13.50 -18.84 -18.26
CA ASP A 97 12.05 -19.01 -18.37
C ASP A 97 11.47 -20.16 -17.52
N LYS A 98 12.25 -20.69 -16.56
CA LYS A 98 11.77 -21.76 -15.70
C LYS A 98 10.94 -21.21 -14.56
N LYS A 99 9.91 -21.98 -14.23
CA LYS A 99 9.10 -21.76 -13.05
C LYS A 99 9.90 -22.14 -11.81
N LYS A 100 10.11 -21.18 -10.91
CA LYS A 100 10.82 -21.35 -9.64
C LYS A 100 9.85 -21.13 -8.49
N THR A 101 10.11 -21.80 -7.38
CA THR A 101 9.32 -21.69 -6.15
C THR A 101 10.23 -21.44 -4.97
N ILE A 102 9.90 -20.42 -4.17
CA ILE A 102 10.56 -20.07 -2.93
C ILE A 102 9.55 -20.28 -1.80
N ASN A 103 9.96 -20.97 -0.74
CA ASN A 103 9.16 -21.12 0.47
C ASN A 103 9.77 -20.25 1.58
N ALA A 104 8.96 -19.39 2.18
CA ALA A 104 9.33 -18.47 3.25
C ALA A 104 8.34 -18.64 4.42
N PRO A 105 8.58 -19.60 5.34
CA PRO A 105 7.71 -19.76 6.49
C PRO A 105 7.89 -18.61 7.48
N ILE A 106 6.80 -18.21 8.14
CA ILE A 106 6.83 -17.27 9.26
C ILE A 106 6.51 -18.04 10.54
N GLU A 107 7.42 -17.98 11.49
CA GLU A 107 7.28 -18.60 12.81
C GLU A 107 7.05 -17.53 13.87
N VAL A 108 6.17 -17.83 14.81
CA VAL A 108 5.88 -17.01 15.99
C VAL A 108 6.22 -17.84 17.22
N ARG A 109 6.89 -17.21 18.18
CA ARG A 109 7.25 -17.82 19.46
C ARG A 109 6.63 -17.02 20.59
N LEU A 110 6.20 -17.72 21.64
CA LEU A 110 5.72 -17.07 22.85
C LEU A 110 6.86 -16.31 23.54
N ALA A 111 6.59 -15.07 23.92
CA ALA A 111 7.48 -14.29 24.76
C ALA A 111 7.43 -14.81 26.21
N LYS A 112 8.56 -14.76 26.91
CA LYS A 112 8.68 -15.17 28.31
C LYS A 112 8.23 -14.09 29.29
N ASN A 113 8.28 -12.82 28.86
CA ASN A 113 7.91 -11.63 29.62
C ASN A 113 7.50 -10.49 28.68
N ASP A 114 6.98 -9.41 29.24
CA ASP A 114 6.46 -8.25 28.49
C ASP A 114 7.57 -7.50 27.72
N GLU A 115 8.79 -7.48 28.26
CA GLU A 115 9.96 -6.85 27.64
C GLU A 115 10.32 -7.55 26.33
N GLN A 116 10.44 -8.88 26.35
CA GLN A 116 10.71 -9.68 25.16
C GLN A 116 9.59 -9.54 24.11
N PHE A 117 8.35 -9.42 24.57
CA PHE A 117 7.22 -9.16 23.66
C PHE A 117 7.36 -7.80 22.98
N ALA A 118 7.63 -6.74 23.74
CA ALA A 118 7.79 -5.38 23.21
C ALA A 118 8.96 -5.27 22.23
N GLU A 119 10.09 -5.92 22.52
CA GLU A 119 11.26 -5.96 21.62
C GLU A 119 10.99 -6.72 20.32
N GLY A 120 10.10 -7.72 20.35
CA GLY A 120 9.69 -8.48 19.16
C GLY A 120 8.84 -7.69 18.17
N ILE A 121 8.32 -6.51 18.55
CA ILE A 121 7.47 -5.68 17.70
C ILE A 121 8.32 -4.68 16.91
N ASN A 122 8.27 -4.80 15.59
CA ASN A 122 8.81 -3.76 14.71
C ASN A 122 7.84 -2.57 14.62
N ASN A 123 7.98 -1.61 15.54
CA ASN A 123 7.12 -0.42 15.60
C ASN A 123 7.16 0.42 14.32
N ASN A 124 8.29 0.46 13.60
CA ASN A 124 8.38 1.19 12.33
C ASN A 124 7.47 0.55 11.27
N LEU A 125 7.50 -0.79 11.17
CA LEU A 125 6.63 -1.54 10.26
C LEU A 125 5.15 -1.36 10.62
N VAL A 126 4.82 -1.40 11.92
CA VAL A 126 3.45 -1.21 12.42
C VAL A 126 2.94 0.19 12.10
N SER A 127 3.74 1.22 12.33
CA SER A 127 3.37 2.61 12.02
C SER A 127 3.19 2.82 10.52
N GLU A 128 4.08 2.27 9.69
CA GLU A 128 3.98 2.37 8.23
C GLU A 128 2.74 1.64 7.69
N PHE A 129 2.46 0.43 8.19
CA PHE A 129 1.24 -0.29 7.82
C PHE A 129 -0.03 0.46 8.25
N THR A 130 -0.06 0.98 9.48
CA THR A 130 -1.19 1.75 10.01
C THR A 130 -1.43 3.02 9.20
N TYR A 131 -0.37 3.71 8.77
CA TYR A 131 -0.46 4.85 7.88
C TYR A 131 -1.11 4.46 6.53
N TYR A 132 -0.64 3.38 5.89
CA TYR A 132 -1.21 2.94 4.61
C TYR A 132 -2.65 2.46 4.73
N GLN A 133 -3.03 1.81 5.83
CA GLN A 133 -4.41 1.45 6.10
C GLN A 133 -5.28 2.70 6.22
N GLY A 134 -4.83 3.72 6.96
CA GLY A 134 -5.55 4.99 7.09
C GLY A 134 -5.68 5.76 5.77
N LEU A 135 -4.68 5.66 4.89
CA LEU A 135 -4.71 6.27 3.56
C LEU A 135 -5.78 5.62 2.65
N GLU A 136 -5.87 4.29 2.67
CA GLU A 136 -6.94 3.57 1.94
C GLU A 136 -8.32 3.85 2.53
N GLU A 137 -8.46 3.91 3.86
CA GLU A 137 -9.71 4.27 4.54
C GLU A 137 -10.15 5.70 4.21
N TYR A 138 -9.20 6.65 4.17
CA TYR A 138 -9.46 8.02 3.73
C TYR A 138 -9.99 8.06 2.30
N TYR A 139 -9.36 7.33 1.38
CA TYR A 139 -9.85 7.20 0.01
C TYR A 139 -11.28 6.63 -0.05
N GLN A 140 -11.58 5.61 0.75
CA GLN A 140 -12.90 4.99 0.79
C GLN A 140 -13.99 5.96 1.29
N HIS A 141 -13.71 6.75 2.33
CA HIS A 141 -14.64 7.77 2.81
C HIS A 141 -14.89 8.86 1.76
N LEU A 142 -13.85 9.32 1.05
CA LEU A 142 -14.01 10.27 -0.05
C LEU A 142 -14.84 9.67 -1.19
N ALA A 143 -14.58 8.42 -1.58
CA ALA A 143 -15.31 7.73 -2.63
C ALA A 143 -16.80 7.52 -2.28
N ALA A 144 -17.10 7.35 -0.99
CA ALA A 144 -18.46 7.24 -0.46
C ALA A 144 -19.14 8.61 -0.21
N GLY A 145 -18.47 9.73 -0.47
CA GLY A 145 -19.00 11.08 -0.20
C GLY A 145 -19.09 11.45 1.29
N GLN A 146 -18.41 10.70 2.16
CA GLN A 146 -18.45 10.84 3.61
C GLN A 146 -17.40 11.85 4.10
N LEU A 147 -17.55 13.14 3.73
CA LEU A 147 -16.53 14.17 4.01
C LEU A 147 -16.21 14.36 5.51
N LYS A 148 -17.20 14.15 6.40
CA LYS A 148 -16.99 14.24 7.85
C LYS A 148 -16.06 13.13 8.35
N GLU A 149 -16.31 11.88 7.94
CA GLU A 149 -15.45 10.75 8.30
C GLU A 149 -14.07 10.91 7.64
N ALA A 150 -14.02 11.32 6.37
CA ALA A 150 -12.76 11.62 5.68
C ALA A 150 -11.91 12.68 6.43
N THR A 151 -12.54 13.70 7.02
CA THR A 151 -11.84 14.71 7.84
C THR A 151 -11.24 14.09 9.12
N LYS A 152 -12.01 13.23 9.79
CA LYS A 152 -11.53 12.51 10.98
C LYS A 152 -10.34 11.62 10.63
N THR A 153 -10.44 10.86 9.53
CA THR A 153 -9.38 9.98 9.05
C THR A 153 -8.15 10.78 8.62
N MET A 154 -8.30 11.94 7.97
CA MET A 154 -7.17 12.82 7.62
C MET A 154 -6.40 13.28 8.86
N ASN A 155 -7.09 13.71 9.92
CA ASN A 155 -6.42 14.13 11.16
C ASN A 155 -5.62 12.98 11.79
N GLN A 156 -6.18 11.76 11.77
CA GLN A 156 -5.47 10.56 12.22
C GLN A 156 -4.29 10.23 11.31
N LEU A 157 -4.45 10.39 9.99
CA LEU A 157 -3.42 10.11 9.00
C LEU A 157 -2.21 11.02 9.18
N SER A 158 -2.42 12.32 9.47
CA SER A 158 -1.35 13.27 9.79
C SER A 158 -0.56 12.83 11.02
N ALA A 159 -1.23 12.44 12.10
CA ALA A 159 -0.57 11.92 13.30
C ALA A 159 0.20 10.62 13.02
N ASN A 160 -0.38 9.70 12.25
CA ASN A 160 0.27 8.45 11.86
C ASN A 160 1.51 8.71 10.98
N ALA A 161 1.46 9.69 10.08
CA ALA A 161 2.58 10.08 9.24
C ALA A 161 3.78 10.55 10.08
N GLU A 162 3.54 11.39 11.08
CA GLU A 162 4.58 11.85 12.01
C GLU A 162 5.19 10.69 12.81
N GLN A 163 4.35 9.74 13.25
CA GLN A 163 4.81 8.53 13.96
C GLN A 163 5.72 7.64 13.12
N THR A 164 5.57 7.62 11.78
CA THR A 164 6.48 6.88 10.90
C THR A 164 7.89 7.48 10.85
N ARG A 165 8.05 8.78 11.22
CA ARG A 165 9.29 9.56 11.06
C ARG A 165 9.83 9.63 9.63
N ARG A 166 8.99 9.32 8.64
CA ARG A 166 9.36 9.37 7.22
C ARG A 166 8.95 10.72 6.61
N THR A 167 9.94 11.54 6.28
CA THR A 167 9.74 12.88 5.69
C THR A 167 8.86 12.83 4.45
N ASP A 168 9.03 11.83 3.59
CA ASP A 168 8.25 11.71 2.36
C ASP A 168 6.75 11.41 2.62
N LEU A 169 6.44 10.63 3.65
CA LEU A 169 5.06 10.37 4.08
C LEU A 169 4.44 11.61 4.73
N ILE A 170 5.22 12.31 5.56
CA ILE A 170 4.79 13.56 6.22
C ILE A 170 4.45 14.62 5.17
N GLU A 171 5.32 14.85 4.18
CA GLU A 171 5.09 15.84 3.12
C GLU A 171 3.91 15.48 2.22
N ALA A 172 3.78 14.20 1.83
CA ALA A 172 2.66 13.74 1.03
C ALA A 172 1.33 13.95 1.76
N THR A 173 1.28 13.63 3.05
CA THR A 173 0.10 13.80 3.90
C THR A 173 -0.24 15.26 4.07
N LYS A 174 0.75 16.14 4.27
CA LYS A 174 0.55 17.58 4.33
C LYS A 174 -0.08 18.11 3.04
N ARG A 175 0.45 17.74 1.87
CA ARG A 175 -0.14 18.13 0.57
C ARG A 175 -1.59 17.67 0.43
N LEU A 176 -1.88 16.43 0.85
CA LEU A 176 -3.24 15.88 0.77
C LEU A 176 -4.19 16.58 1.75
N SER A 177 -3.72 16.91 2.96
CA SER A 177 -4.45 17.69 3.95
C SER A 177 -4.77 19.10 3.46
N ASP A 178 -3.82 19.79 2.84
CA ASP A 178 -4.02 21.13 2.27
C ASP A 178 -5.12 21.11 1.18
N GLN A 179 -5.12 20.07 0.33
CA GLN A 179 -6.16 19.87 -0.69
C GLN A 179 -7.53 19.53 -0.09
N HIS A 180 -7.55 18.76 0.99
CA HIS A 180 -8.76 18.44 1.74
C HIS A 180 -9.39 19.70 2.34
N GLU A 181 -8.59 20.54 3.00
CA GLU A 181 -9.04 21.83 3.53
C GLU A 181 -9.56 22.76 2.45
N ALA A 182 -8.86 22.86 1.31
CA ALA A 182 -9.32 23.65 0.18
C ALA A 182 -10.68 23.17 -0.34
N THR A 183 -10.89 21.85 -0.38
CA THR A 183 -12.17 21.24 -0.79
C THR A 183 -13.28 21.59 0.19
N LEU A 184 -13.01 21.55 1.50
CA LEU A 184 -13.97 21.95 2.53
C LEU A 184 -14.33 23.45 2.43
N ARG A 185 -13.33 24.33 2.20
CA ARG A 185 -13.56 25.78 2.02
C ARG A 185 -14.43 26.09 0.80
N LEU A 186 -14.35 25.27 -0.24
CA LEU A 186 -15.20 25.36 -1.44
C LEU A 186 -16.58 24.71 -1.25
N GLY A 187 -16.94 24.35 -0.01
CA GLY A 187 -18.23 23.73 0.30
C GLY A 187 -18.38 22.29 -0.18
N GLY A 188 -17.27 21.60 -0.48
CA GLY A 188 -17.30 20.24 -0.97
C GLY A 188 -17.91 20.09 -2.36
N SER A 189 -17.74 21.09 -3.24
CA SER A 189 -18.28 21.02 -4.61
C SER A 189 -17.88 19.71 -5.31
N THR A 190 -18.75 19.20 -6.18
CA THR A 190 -18.52 17.93 -6.88
C THR A 190 -17.18 17.91 -7.62
N GLU A 191 -16.79 19.03 -8.23
CA GLU A 191 -15.53 19.15 -8.95
C GLU A 191 -14.31 19.10 -8.02
N SER A 192 -14.33 19.87 -6.92
CA SER A 192 -13.24 19.88 -5.94
C SER A 192 -13.07 18.53 -5.24
N THR A 193 -14.17 17.89 -4.87
CA THR A 193 -14.21 16.55 -4.27
C THR A 193 -13.69 15.50 -5.25
N ASN A 194 -14.07 15.57 -6.53
CA ASN A 194 -13.56 14.65 -7.55
C ASN A 194 -12.06 14.82 -7.80
N ARG A 195 -11.53 16.06 -7.73
CA ARG A 195 -10.09 16.30 -7.84
C ARG A 195 -9.34 15.70 -6.66
N LEU A 196 -9.83 15.91 -5.45
CA LEU A 196 -9.27 15.34 -4.23
C LEU A 196 -9.29 13.80 -4.26
N LEU A 197 -10.40 13.20 -4.72
CA LEU A 197 -10.54 11.76 -4.88
C LEU A 197 -9.48 11.17 -5.83
N LYS A 198 -9.20 11.85 -6.95
CA LYS A 198 -8.16 11.42 -7.90
C LYS A 198 -6.77 11.51 -7.28
N GLU A 199 -6.49 12.55 -6.50
CA GLU A 199 -5.20 12.68 -5.81
C GLU A 199 -5.03 11.60 -4.74
N ALA A 200 -6.04 11.40 -3.89
CA ALA A 200 -6.03 10.36 -2.87
C ALA A 200 -5.83 8.98 -3.50
N ALA A 201 -6.50 8.67 -4.61
CA ALA A 201 -6.30 7.43 -5.35
C ALA A 201 -4.86 7.27 -5.86
N SER A 202 -4.30 8.34 -6.45
CA SER A 202 -2.92 8.37 -6.95
C SER A 202 -1.92 8.12 -5.82
N GLU A 203 -2.01 8.88 -4.72
CA GLU A 203 -1.09 8.73 -3.59
C GLU A 203 -1.22 7.36 -2.92
N THR A 204 -2.43 6.84 -2.74
CA THR A 204 -2.64 5.50 -2.18
C THR A 204 -1.90 4.42 -2.99
N THR A 205 -2.02 4.46 -4.32
CA THR A 205 -1.36 3.46 -5.18
C THR A 205 0.17 3.61 -5.19
N LYS A 206 0.72 4.83 -5.20
CA LYS A 206 2.19 5.02 -5.18
C LYS A 206 2.80 4.54 -3.86
N ARG A 207 2.21 4.98 -2.75
CA ARG A 207 2.76 4.75 -1.40
C ARG A 207 2.71 3.28 -1.01
N THR A 208 1.59 2.62 -1.26
CA THR A 208 1.46 1.19 -0.99
C THR A 208 2.30 0.30 -1.90
N ARG A 209 2.79 0.83 -3.04
CA ARG A 209 3.72 0.16 -3.97
C ARG A 209 5.19 0.52 -3.74
N GLY A 210 5.48 1.40 -2.78
CA GLY A 210 6.86 1.74 -2.39
C GLY A 210 7.50 2.88 -3.19
N LYS A 211 6.71 3.75 -3.83
CA LYS A 211 7.17 5.02 -4.43
C LYS A 211 6.72 6.24 -3.64
#